data_AF-A0AAX6GXD7-F1
#
_entry.id   AF-A0AAX6GXD7-F1
#
_cell.length_a   1.000
_cell.length_b   1.000
_cell.length_c   1.000
_cell.angle_alpha   90.00
_cell.angle_beta   90.00
_cell.angle_gamma   90.00
#
_symmetry.space_group_name_H-M   'P 1'
#
loop_
_entity.id
_entity.type
_entity.pdbx_description
1 polymer ?
#
loop_
_entity_poly.entity_id
_entity_poly.type
_entity_poly.pdbx_seq_one_letter_code
_entity_poly.pdbx_strand_id
1 'polypeptide(L)'
;MEVDLPSYLMVGNSEELYNYLAEQVVKFISASHGSSSAPDVQSKEIGVTFAFPVIHNSASEGVFVEWNRVFNIKETVKRDALTMINDAMEKHGSEMRASSLVNDAVGTLVGGKYCSRDIVAAVILGDGTNAAYLERFDSVPKWRGPQPKHGELVIDMEWGDFLSSHLPVTEYDVHLDAESPRPGKYIFEKLISGAYLGDIVRRVLLKMVEKNCSIWGHCPSKAKNTICFKNF
;
A
#
# COMPACT_ATOMS: atom_id res chain seq x y z
N MET A 1 10.13 13.74 -7.26
CA MET A 1 11.40 13.00 -7.10
C MET A 1 11.01 11.60 -6.70
N GLU A 2 11.40 10.61 -7.48
CA GLU A 2 11.23 9.20 -7.15
C GLU A 2 12.57 8.69 -6.62
N VAL A 3 12.56 7.88 -5.57
CA VAL A 3 13.76 7.32 -4.97
C VAL A 3 13.58 5.81 -4.86
N ASP A 4 14.45 5.07 -5.52
CA ASP A 4 14.45 3.62 -5.44
C ASP A 4 14.82 3.16 -4.03
N LEU A 5 14.00 2.29 -3.45
CA LEU A 5 14.29 1.70 -2.15
C LEU A 5 15.26 0.51 -2.32
N PRO A 6 16.45 0.55 -1.70
CA PRO A 6 17.36 -0.60 -1.73
C PRO A 6 16.70 -1.87 -1.20
N SER A 7 16.82 -2.98 -1.95
CA SER A 7 16.11 -4.23 -1.63
C SER A 7 16.46 -4.82 -0.25
N TYR A 8 17.68 -4.57 0.24
CA TYR A 8 18.10 -5.05 1.56
C TYR A 8 17.31 -4.38 2.70
N LEU A 9 16.82 -3.16 2.50
CA LEU A 9 15.99 -2.45 3.48
C LEU A 9 14.58 -3.04 3.59
N MET A 10 14.11 -3.74 2.56
CA MET A 10 12.77 -4.37 2.56
C MET A 10 12.72 -5.60 3.49
N VAL A 11 13.87 -6.20 3.80
CA VAL A 11 14.01 -7.41 4.63
C VAL A 11 14.95 -7.22 5.82
N GLY A 12 15.43 -6.00 6.03
CA GLY A 12 16.35 -5.62 7.10
C GLY A 12 15.63 -5.34 8.42
N ASN A 13 16.15 -4.36 9.17
CA ASN A 13 15.54 -3.91 10.42
C ASN A 13 14.76 -2.59 10.24
N SER A 14 13.96 -2.27 11.24
CA SER A 14 13.09 -1.11 11.18
C SER A 14 13.84 0.21 11.16
N GLU A 15 14.89 0.33 11.98
CA GLU A 15 15.68 1.55 12.10
C GLU A 15 16.37 1.93 10.78
N GLU A 16 16.96 0.98 10.08
CA GLU A 16 17.60 1.21 8.78
C GLU A 16 16.62 1.75 7.74
N LEU A 17 15.41 1.19 7.65
CA LEU A 17 14.38 1.66 6.72
C LEU A 17 13.97 3.10 7.03
N TYR A 18 13.62 3.41 8.27
CA TYR A 18 13.12 4.74 8.62
C TYR A 18 14.21 5.81 8.57
N ASN A 19 15.46 5.49 8.95
CA ASN A 19 16.58 6.40 8.79
C ASN A 19 16.83 6.70 7.30
N TYR A 20 16.79 5.69 6.43
CA TYR A 20 16.92 5.91 4.98
C TYR A 20 15.81 6.83 4.45
N LEU A 21 14.54 6.56 4.80
CA LEU A 21 13.41 7.40 4.39
C LEU A 21 13.57 8.85 4.88
N ALA A 22 13.92 9.03 6.16
CA ALA A 22 14.14 10.35 6.75
C ALA A 22 15.27 11.10 6.04
N GLU A 23 16.38 10.42 5.72
CA GLU A 23 17.49 11.01 4.98
C GLU A 23 17.05 11.52 3.60
N GLN A 24 16.24 10.75 2.86
CA GLN A 24 15.71 11.19 1.56
C GLN A 24 14.78 12.40 1.67
N VAL A 25 13.92 12.42 2.69
CA VAL A 25 13.02 13.55 2.98
C VAL A 25 13.84 14.80 3.31
N VAL A 26 14.83 14.70 4.21
CA VAL A 26 15.70 15.83 4.58
C VAL A 26 16.51 16.35 3.38
N LYS A 27 17.04 15.45 2.55
CA LYS A 27 17.73 15.81 1.30
C LYS A 27 16.80 16.59 0.36
N PHE A 28 15.56 16.13 0.18
CA PHE A 28 14.57 16.79 -0.66
C PHE A 28 14.21 18.20 -0.16
N ILE A 29 13.95 18.32 1.15
CA ILE A 29 13.62 19.60 1.80
C ILE A 29 14.77 20.60 1.62
N SER A 30 16.01 20.14 1.88
CA SER A 30 17.21 20.96 1.78
C SER A 30 17.47 21.45 0.34
N ALA A 31 17.19 20.59 -0.65
CA ALA A 31 17.31 20.97 -2.06
C ALA A 31 16.21 21.93 -2.53
N SER A 32 15.01 21.83 -1.94
CA SER A 32 13.85 22.65 -2.32
C SER A 32 13.85 24.03 -1.68
N HIS A 33 14.45 24.19 -0.50
CA HIS A 33 14.62 25.47 0.18
C HIS A 33 15.92 26.17 -0.26
N GLY A 34 15.97 26.64 -1.50
CA GLY A 34 17.04 27.54 -1.95
C GLY A 34 17.02 28.87 -1.20
N SER A 35 18.00 29.11 -0.32
CA SER A 35 18.45 30.41 0.21
C SER A 35 17.39 31.51 0.44
N SER A 36 16.20 31.19 0.91
CA SER A 36 15.15 32.17 1.20
C SER A 36 14.90 32.20 2.70
N SER A 37 15.53 33.19 3.33
CA SER A 37 15.31 33.59 4.72
C SER A 37 13.90 34.17 4.87
N ALA A 38 12.97 33.36 5.33
CA ALA A 38 11.80 33.84 6.07
C ALA A 38 11.49 32.81 7.17
N PRO A 39 11.60 33.18 8.46
CA PRO A 39 11.23 32.31 9.56
C PRO A 39 9.72 32.43 9.75
N ASP A 40 8.94 31.65 9.02
CA ASP A 40 7.55 31.44 9.44
C ASP A 40 7.53 30.23 10.36
N VAL A 41 7.35 30.52 11.65
CA VAL A 41 7.35 29.58 12.79
C VAL A 41 6.06 28.77 12.80
N GLN A 42 5.68 28.24 11.65
CA GLN A 42 4.69 27.18 11.56
C GLN A 42 5.50 25.92 11.32
N SER A 43 5.48 25.00 12.30
CA SER A 43 6.07 23.66 12.15
C SER A 43 5.68 23.15 10.77
N LYS A 44 6.67 22.97 9.90
CA LYS A 44 6.42 22.53 8.53
C LYS A 44 5.92 21.09 8.61
N GLU A 45 4.62 20.92 8.44
CA GLU A 45 3.97 19.62 8.56
C GLU A 45 4.08 18.82 7.26
N ILE A 46 4.28 17.51 7.38
CA ILE A 46 4.20 16.58 6.25
C ILE A 46 3.08 15.57 6.49
N GLY A 47 2.31 15.30 5.45
CA GLY A 47 1.40 14.16 5.41
C GLY A 47 2.13 12.94 4.86
N VAL A 48 2.07 11.82 5.57
CA VAL A 48 2.66 10.55 5.13
C VAL A 48 1.56 9.66 4.61
N THR A 49 1.67 9.29 3.34
CA THR A 49 0.85 8.21 2.78
C THR A 49 1.58 6.89 2.97
N PHE A 50 0.92 5.93 3.60
CA PHE A 50 1.47 4.60 3.86
C PHE A 50 0.57 3.55 3.24
N ALA A 51 0.99 3.00 2.10
CA ALA A 51 0.23 2.05 1.29
C ALA A 51 0.31 0.61 1.83
N PHE A 52 0.15 0.46 3.14
CA PHE A 52 0.07 -0.84 3.80
C PHE A 52 -1.06 -0.83 4.83
N PRO A 53 -1.59 -1.99 5.23
CA PRO A 53 -2.66 -2.06 6.21
C PRO A 53 -2.26 -1.42 7.55
N VAL A 54 -3.01 -0.39 7.94
CA VAL A 54 -2.84 0.34 9.21
C VAL A 54 -4.19 0.41 9.93
N ILE A 55 -4.20 0.10 11.23
CA ILE A 55 -5.35 0.38 12.08
C ILE A 55 -5.21 1.81 12.58
N HIS A 56 -6.02 2.70 12.04
CA HIS A 56 -6.08 4.10 12.46
C HIS A 56 -6.88 4.25 13.75
N ASN A 57 -6.24 4.77 14.80
CA ASN A 57 -6.92 5.22 16.01
C ASN A 57 -7.37 6.69 15.88
N SER A 58 -6.61 7.47 15.11
CA SER A 58 -6.91 8.86 14.74
C SER A 58 -6.23 9.22 13.41
N ALA A 59 -6.40 10.46 12.93
CA ALA A 59 -5.71 10.94 11.73
C ALA A 59 -4.18 10.99 11.87
N SER A 60 -3.68 11.07 13.12
CA SER A 60 -2.27 11.16 13.46
C SER A 60 -1.74 9.91 14.18
N GLU A 61 -2.56 8.87 14.34
CA GLU A 61 -2.17 7.64 15.03
C GLU A 61 -2.61 6.43 14.21
N GLY A 62 -1.65 5.58 13.89
CA GLY A 62 -1.89 4.40 13.09
C GLY A 62 -0.96 3.27 13.47
N VAL A 63 -1.54 2.16 13.89
CA VAL A 63 -0.82 0.94 14.23
C VAL A 63 -0.63 0.12 12.96
N PHE A 64 0.62 -0.05 12.56
CA PHE A 64 0.95 -0.89 11.43
C PHE A 64 0.58 -2.35 11.71
N VAL A 65 -0.21 -2.94 10.80
CA VAL A 65 -0.74 -4.29 10.97
C VAL A 65 0.26 -5.31 10.42
N GLU A 66 0.58 -5.23 9.13
CA GLU A 66 1.42 -6.21 8.48
C GLU A 66 1.93 -5.77 7.10
N TRP A 67 3.09 -6.32 6.71
CA TRP A 67 3.72 -6.08 5.41
C TRP A 67 3.06 -6.89 4.29
N ASN A 68 3.29 -6.50 3.04
CA ASN A 68 2.96 -7.32 1.88
C ASN A 68 4.01 -8.43 1.65
N ARG A 69 3.98 -9.10 0.48
CA ARG A 69 4.93 -10.20 0.18
C ARG A 69 6.38 -9.77 0.03
N VAL A 70 6.65 -8.50 -0.24
CA VAL A 70 7.98 -8.00 -0.61
C VAL A 70 8.72 -7.43 0.60
N PHE A 71 7.98 -6.89 1.58
CA PHE A 71 8.53 -6.41 2.84
C PHE A 71 8.44 -7.48 3.94
N ASN A 72 9.47 -7.58 4.77
CA ASN A 72 9.51 -8.51 5.90
C ASN A 72 10.35 -7.96 7.07
N ILE A 73 9.86 -6.89 7.69
CA ILE A 73 10.54 -6.22 8.81
C ILE A 73 9.74 -6.45 10.10
N LYS A 74 10.03 -7.53 10.83
CA LYS A 74 9.23 -8.00 11.98
C LYS A 74 9.06 -6.96 13.09
N GLU A 75 10.06 -6.10 13.29
CA GLU A 75 10.11 -5.12 14.39
C GLU A 75 9.13 -3.94 14.24
N THR A 76 8.64 -3.70 13.02
CA THR A 76 7.70 -2.60 12.74
C THR A 76 6.26 -2.92 13.07
N VAL A 77 5.92 -4.21 13.13
CA VAL A 77 4.55 -4.68 13.38
C VAL A 77 4.12 -4.25 14.79
N LYS A 78 2.95 -3.62 14.89
CA LYS A 78 2.37 -3.03 16.13
C LYS A 78 3.08 -1.79 16.68
N ARG A 79 3.95 -1.14 15.90
CA ARG A 79 4.48 0.18 16.23
C ARG A 79 3.69 1.27 15.50
N ASP A 80 3.68 2.46 16.09
CA ASP A 80 3.12 3.64 15.45
C ASP A 80 4.09 4.15 14.37
N ALA A 81 3.69 4.05 13.11
CA ALA A 81 4.56 4.36 11.97
C ALA A 81 4.93 5.86 11.93
N LEU A 82 4.04 6.74 12.39
CA LEU A 82 4.27 8.17 12.39
C LEU A 82 5.35 8.57 13.42
N THR A 83 5.37 7.90 14.56
CA THR A 83 6.40 8.05 15.59
C THR A 83 7.76 7.61 15.04
N MET A 84 7.84 6.46 14.38
CA MET A 84 9.10 5.97 13.81
C MET A 84 9.67 6.91 12.74
N ILE A 85 8.80 7.49 11.91
CA ILE A 85 9.21 8.49 10.91
C ILE A 85 9.69 9.78 11.60
N ASN A 86 8.95 10.28 12.58
CA ASN A 86 9.32 11.50 13.31
C ASN A 86 10.64 11.34 14.07
N ASP A 87 10.85 10.23 14.78
CA ASP A 87 12.10 9.94 15.49
C ASP A 87 13.29 9.90 14.54
N ALA A 88 13.12 9.28 13.35
CA ALA A 88 14.16 9.24 12.33
C ALA A 88 14.42 10.64 11.75
N MET A 89 13.38 11.41 11.44
CA MET A 89 13.54 12.79 10.95
C MET A 89 14.26 13.70 11.95
N GLU A 90 13.95 13.58 13.25
CA GLU A 90 14.62 14.33 14.31
C GLU A 90 16.11 13.96 14.41
N LYS A 91 16.45 12.66 14.36
CA LYS A 91 17.85 12.19 14.32
C LYS A 91 18.63 12.77 13.13
N HIS A 92 17.95 13.03 12.01
CA HIS A 92 18.53 13.62 10.81
C HIS A 92 18.45 15.16 10.77
N GLY A 93 18.06 15.82 11.87
CA GLY A 93 18.08 17.27 12.03
C GLY A 93 16.95 18.00 11.31
N SER A 94 15.84 17.32 11.00
CA SER A 94 14.67 17.93 10.38
C SER A 94 13.86 18.74 11.39
N GLU A 95 13.48 19.97 11.03
CA GLU A 95 12.49 20.77 11.75
C GLU A 95 11.04 20.44 11.33
N MET A 96 10.86 19.57 10.32
CA MET A 96 9.54 19.11 9.88
C MET A 96 8.99 18.01 10.77
N ARG A 97 7.65 17.96 10.89
CA ARG A 97 6.95 16.92 11.64
C ARG A 97 5.89 16.25 10.78
N ALA A 98 5.88 14.93 10.76
CA ALA A 98 4.80 14.16 10.18
C ALA A 98 3.56 14.28 11.09
N SER A 99 2.50 14.90 10.58
CA SER A 99 1.28 15.21 11.34
C SER A 99 0.11 14.28 11.04
N SER A 100 0.14 13.58 9.90
CA SER A 100 -0.90 12.65 9.51
C SER A 100 -0.34 11.40 8.83
N LEU A 101 -0.94 10.26 9.13
CA LEU A 101 -0.73 9.00 8.42
C LEU A 101 -2.01 8.66 7.66
N VAL A 102 -1.90 8.41 6.36
CA VAL A 102 -3.06 8.24 5.47
C VAL A 102 -2.88 7.00 4.60
N ASN A 103 -3.94 6.22 4.42
CA ASN A 103 -4.00 5.16 3.41
C ASN A 103 -3.91 5.76 1.99
N ASP A 104 -3.35 5.04 1.03
CA ASP A 104 -3.14 5.50 -0.34
C ASP A 104 -4.45 5.79 -1.11
N ALA A 105 -5.47 4.94 -0.99
CA ALA A 105 -6.78 5.18 -1.56
C ALA A 105 -7.46 6.40 -0.93
N VAL A 106 -7.31 6.60 0.39
CA VAL A 106 -7.80 7.79 1.10
C VAL A 106 -7.09 9.05 0.63
N GLY A 107 -5.76 9.02 0.53
CA GLY A 107 -4.96 10.13 0.01
C GLY A 107 -5.34 10.49 -1.43
N THR A 108 -5.56 9.47 -2.26
CA THR A 108 -6.05 9.64 -3.64
C THR A 108 -7.43 10.28 -3.69
N LEU A 109 -8.36 9.85 -2.81
CA LEU A 109 -9.69 10.44 -2.70
C LEU A 109 -9.63 11.91 -2.28
N VAL A 110 -8.88 12.22 -1.23
CA VAL A 110 -8.78 13.59 -0.68
C VAL A 110 -8.07 14.52 -1.67
N GLY A 111 -6.98 14.07 -2.28
CA GLY A 111 -6.28 14.82 -3.32
C GLY A 111 -7.16 15.07 -4.55
N GLY A 112 -7.93 14.06 -4.98
CA GLY A 112 -8.93 14.22 -6.02
C GLY A 112 -10.01 15.23 -5.63
N LYS A 113 -10.60 15.09 -4.44
CA LYS A 113 -11.66 15.97 -3.92
C LYS A 113 -11.21 17.43 -3.82
N TYR A 114 -9.94 17.67 -3.51
CA TYR A 114 -9.34 19.00 -3.51
C TYR A 114 -9.40 19.65 -4.91
N CYS A 115 -9.17 18.87 -5.97
CA CYS A 115 -9.25 19.34 -7.35
C CYS A 115 -10.70 19.43 -7.87
N SER A 116 -11.59 18.52 -7.45
CA SER A 116 -12.99 18.52 -7.87
C SER A 116 -13.92 18.03 -6.78
N ARG A 117 -14.96 18.82 -6.48
CA ARG A 117 -15.99 18.47 -5.48
C ARG A 117 -16.89 17.31 -5.90
N ASP A 118 -16.89 16.90 -7.17
CA ASP A 118 -17.74 15.82 -7.67
C ASP A 118 -17.15 14.43 -7.42
N ILE A 119 -15.89 14.35 -6.99
CA ILE A 119 -15.25 13.08 -6.66
C ILE A 119 -15.88 12.51 -5.40
N VAL A 120 -16.31 11.24 -5.47
CA VAL A 120 -16.96 10.51 -4.36
C VAL A 120 -16.23 9.23 -3.99
N ALA A 121 -15.38 8.73 -4.87
CA ALA A 121 -14.60 7.51 -4.66
C ALA A 121 -13.23 7.62 -5.35
N ALA A 122 -12.28 6.87 -4.84
CA ALA A 122 -10.96 6.63 -5.42
C ALA A 122 -10.70 5.13 -5.43
N VAL A 123 -9.99 4.68 -6.46
CA VAL A 123 -9.66 3.27 -6.67
C VAL A 123 -8.18 3.17 -7.02
N ILE A 124 -7.49 2.27 -6.33
CA ILE A 124 -6.10 1.91 -6.59
C ILE A 124 -6.11 0.58 -7.36
N LEU A 125 -5.50 0.58 -8.55
CA LEU A 125 -5.28 -0.61 -9.38
C LEU A 125 -3.80 -0.63 -9.77
N GLY A 126 -3.00 -1.38 -9.01
CA GLY A 126 -1.57 -1.51 -9.22
C GLY A 126 -1.08 -2.89 -8.80
N ASP A 127 0.08 -2.96 -8.13
CA ASP A 127 0.57 -4.21 -7.53
C ASP A 127 -0.46 -4.79 -6.54
N GLY A 128 -1.07 -3.93 -5.72
CA GLY A 128 -2.26 -4.22 -4.92
C GLY A 128 -3.54 -3.59 -5.49
N THR A 129 -4.65 -3.76 -4.77
CA THR A 129 -5.92 -3.09 -5.09
C THR A 129 -6.63 -2.62 -3.83
N ASN A 130 -7.15 -1.38 -3.86
CA ASN A 130 -7.99 -0.85 -2.79
C ASN A 130 -9.00 0.18 -3.32
N ALA A 131 -9.99 0.53 -2.51
CA ALA A 131 -10.89 1.64 -2.78
C ALA A 131 -11.21 2.42 -1.50
N ALA A 132 -11.39 3.73 -1.67
CA ALA A 132 -11.91 4.60 -0.64
C ALA A 132 -13.06 5.45 -1.20
N TYR A 133 -14.07 5.75 -0.38
CA TYR A 133 -15.21 6.56 -0.81
C TYR A 133 -15.76 7.43 0.33
N LEU A 134 -16.59 8.41 -0.04
CA LEU A 134 -17.35 9.24 0.90
C LEU A 134 -18.68 8.56 1.22
N GLU A 135 -18.89 8.25 2.49
CA GLU A 135 -20.15 7.73 3.02
C GLU A 135 -20.83 8.77 3.91
N ARG A 136 -22.16 8.77 3.91
CA ARG A 136 -22.95 9.57 4.84
C ARG A 136 -22.74 9.06 6.27
N PHE A 137 -22.50 9.98 7.19
CA PHE A 137 -22.34 9.67 8.61
C PHE A 137 -23.46 8.78 9.16
N ASP A 138 -24.71 9.11 8.83
CA ASP A 138 -25.90 8.38 9.30
C ASP A 138 -25.96 6.92 8.79
N SER A 139 -25.21 6.61 7.75
CA SER A 139 -25.14 5.29 7.12
C SER A 139 -24.01 4.40 7.70
N VAL A 140 -23.26 4.89 8.70
CA VAL A 140 -22.16 4.17 9.35
C VAL A 140 -22.49 3.88 10.82
N PRO A 141 -23.40 2.94 11.12
CA PRO A 141 -23.87 2.69 12.50
C PRO A 141 -22.78 2.14 13.43
N LYS A 142 -21.65 1.68 12.90
CA LYS A 142 -20.49 1.22 13.69
C LYS A 142 -19.59 2.35 14.20
N TRP A 143 -19.73 3.56 13.67
CA TRP A 143 -18.89 4.69 14.09
C TRP A 143 -19.21 5.09 15.54
N ARG A 144 -18.17 5.38 16.32
CA ARG A 144 -18.26 5.79 17.73
C ARG A 144 -17.51 7.09 18.02
N GLY A 145 -16.86 7.66 17.02
CA GLY A 145 -16.12 8.91 17.12
C GLY A 145 -17.02 10.15 17.03
N PRO A 146 -16.44 11.35 17.01
CA PRO A 146 -17.19 12.59 16.86
C PRO A 146 -17.89 12.64 15.49
N GLN A 147 -18.98 13.41 15.43
CA GLN A 147 -19.67 13.67 14.18
C GLN A 147 -18.78 14.54 13.27
N PRO A 148 -18.61 14.18 11.98
CA PRO A 148 -17.85 14.99 11.04
C PRO A 148 -18.57 16.31 10.74
N LYS A 149 -17.81 17.39 10.55
CA LYS A 149 -18.36 18.74 10.30
C LYS A 149 -19.33 18.83 9.12
N HIS A 150 -19.11 18.02 8.09
CA HIS A 150 -19.88 18.05 6.83
C HIS A 150 -20.84 16.86 6.69
N GLY A 151 -21.00 16.02 7.72
CA GLY A 151 -21.90 14.86 7.67
C GLY A 151 -21.42 13.70 6.78
N GLU A 152 -20.18 13.75 6.29
CA GLU A 152 -19.55 12.71 5.47
C GLU A 152 -18.34 12.12 6.20
N LEU A 153 -18.14 10.82 6.04
CA LEU A 153 -16.96 10.08 6.50
C LEU A 153 -16.24 9.52 5.28
N VAL A 154 -14.91 9.57 5.28
CA VAL A 154 -14.12 8.77 4.33
C VAL A 154 -14.07 7.33 4.84
N ILE A 155 -14.45 6.39 3.99
CA ILE A 155 -14.35 4.96 4.23
C ILE A 155 -13.21 4.41 3.40
N ASP A 156 -12.18 3.93 4.06
CA ASP A 156 -11.22 2.98 3.49
C ASP A 156 -11.84 1.59 3.51
N MET A 157 -11.98 0.98 2.34
CA MET A 157 -12.68 -0.30 2.21
C MET A 157 -11.78 -1.49 2.51
N GLU A 158 -10.46 -1.36 2.32
CA GLU A 158 -9.52 -2.49 2.33
C GLU A 158 -10.08 -3.70 1.55
N TRP A 159 -10.61 -3.43 0.35
CA TRP A 159 -11.50 -4.37 -0.36
C TRP A 159 -10.81 -5.62 -0.91
N GLY A 160 -9.48 -5.72 -0.76
CA GLY A 160 -8.70 -6.84 -1.24
C GLY A 160 -9.16 -8.16 -0.61
N ASP A 161 -9.62 -8.13 0.65
CA ASP A 161 -10.16 -9.29 1.38
C ASP A 161 -11.67 -9.55 1.09
N PHE A 162 -12.26 -8.89 0.10
CA PHE A 162 -13.63 -9.18 -0.33
C PHE A 162 -13.74 -10.64 -0.82
N LEU A 163 -14.78 -11.33 -0.36
CA LEU A 163 -15.06 -12.72 -0.73
C LEU A 163 -16.54 -12.91 -1.01
N SER A 164 -16.84 -13.55 -2.14
CA SER A 164 -18.20 -13.93 -2.53
C SER A 164 -18.17 -15.22 -3.33
N SER A 165 -19.21 -16.04 -3.22
CA SER A 165 -19.43 -17.22 -4.07
C SER A 165 -19.66 -16.85 -5.55
N HIS A 166 -19.88 -15.56 -5.85
CA HIS A 166 -20.06 -15.04 -7.20
C HIS A 166 -18.74 -14.63 -7.87
N LEU A 167 -17.61 -14.66 -7.15
CA LEU A 167 -16.31 -14.42 -7.76
C LEU A 167 -15.98 -15.57 -8.72
N PRO A 168 -15.57 -15.28 -9.97
CA PRO A 168 -15.29 -16.30 -10.99
C PRO A 168 -13.92 -16.95 -10.75
N VAL A 169 -13.79 -17.67 -9.64
CA VAL A 169 -12.53 -18.32 -9.22
C VAL A 169 -12.30 -19.58 -10.06
N THR A 170 -11.14 -19.66 -10.70
CA THR A 170 -10.67 -20.83 -11.45
C THR A 170 -9.75 -21.72 -10.62
N GLU A 171 -9.41 -22.90 -11.13
CA GLU A 171 -8.41 -23.77 -10.51
C GLU A 171 -7.01 -23.11 -10.38
N TYR A 172 -6.68 -22.18 -11.28
CA TYR A 172 -5.39 -21.48 -11.26
C TYR A 172 -5.32 -20.50 -10.09
N ASP A 173 -6.43 -19.83 -9.80
CA ASP A 173 -6.59 -18.92 -8.68
C ASP A 173 -6.52 -19.70 -7.35
N VAL A 174 -7.16 -20.88 -7.28
CA VAL A 174 -7.10 -21.77 -6.11
C VAL A 174 -5.66 -22.21 -5.84
N HIS A 175 -4.91 -22.61 -6.87
CA HIS A 175 -3.50 -22.99 -6.70
C HIS A 175 -2.62 -21.79 -6.32
N LEU A 176 -2.85 -20.62 -6.93
CA LEU A 176 -2.15 -19.39 -6.59
C LEU A 176 -2.39 -19.00 -5.12
N ASP A 177 -3.63 -19.09 -4.66
CA ASP A 177 -4.00 -18.82 -3.28
C ASP A 177 -3.35 -19.81 -2.30
N ALA A 178 -3.39 -21.10 -2.60
CA ALA A 178 -2.78 -22.14 -1.77
C ALA A 178 -1.25 -21.99 -1.62
N GLU A 179 -0.57 -21.51 -2.68
CA GLU A 179 0.88 -21.24 -2.67
C GLU A 179 1.22 -19.82 -2.18
N SER A 180 0.22 -19.00 -1.85
CA SER A 180 0.46 -17.66 -1.34
C SER A 180 0.99 -17.66 0.09
N PRO A 181 1.68 -16.59 0.53
CA PRO A 181 2.01 -16.39 1.95
C PRO A 181 0.80 -16.34 2.88
N ARG A 182 -0.41 -16.10 2.34
CA ARG A 182 -1.66 -16.02 3.11
C ARG A 182 -2.80 -16.71 2.37
N PRO A 183 -2.87 -18.05 2.40
CA PRO A 183 -3.98 -18.79 1.80
C PRO A 183 -5.33 -18.39 2.40
N GLY A 184 -6.37 -18.27 1.57
CA GLY A 184 -7.72 -17.88 1.96
C GLY A 184 -7.92 -16.40 2.27
N LYS A 185 -6.90 -15.56 2.03
CA LYS A 185 -6.93 -14.11 2.29
C LYS A 185 -6.68 -13.30 1.02
N TYR A 186 -7.21 -12.08 0.98
CA TYR A 186 -7.03 -11.16 -0.13
C TYR A 186 -7.46 -11.77 -1.47
N ILE A 187 -8.58 -12.52 -1.46
CA ILE A 187 -9.04 -13.26 -2.64
C ILE A 187 -9.39 -12.30 -3.77
N PHE A 188 -10.05 -11.19 -3.49
CA PHE A 188 -10.36 -10.20 -4.50
C PHE A 188 -9.10 -9.57 -5.09
N GLU A 189 -8.11 -9.22 -4.26
CA GLU A 189 -6.81 -8.73 -4.73
C GLU A 189 -6.12 -9.74 -5.64
N LYS A 190 -6.07 -11.01 -5.24
CA LYS A 190 -5.47 -12.10 -6.01
C LYS A 190 -6.07 -12.28 -7.40
N LEU A 191 -7.33 -11.92 -7.58
CA LEU A 191 -8.02 -12.03 -8.85
C LEU A 191 -7.76 -10.85 -9.79
N ILE A 192 -7.47 -9.64 -9.29
CA ILE A 192 -7.47 -8.43 -10.12
C ILE A 192 -6.17 -7.62 -10.08
N SER A 193 -5.30 -7.81 -9.10
CA SER A 193 -4.13 -6.95 -8.94
C SER A 193 -2.95 -7.38 -9.82
N GLY A 194 -2.13 -6.40 -10.21
CA GLY A 194 -0.95 -6.60 -11.04
C GLY A 194 0.05 -7.61 -10.46
N ALA A 195 0.13 -7.74 -9.14
CA ALA A 195 0.99 -8.72 -8.48
C ALA A 195 0.67 -10.18 -8.87
N TYR A 196 -0.56 -10.46 -9.32
CA TYR A 196 -1.06 -11.83 -9.51
C TYR A 196 -1.44 -12.17 -10.94
N LEU A 197 -1.84 -11.18 -11.75
CA LEU A 197 -2.25 -11.41 -13.14
C LEU A 197 -1.18 -12.17 -13.95
N GLY A 198 0.09 -11.82 -13.77
CA GLY A 198 1.21 -12.52 -14.41
C GLY A 198 1.36 -13.98 -13.97
N ASP A 199 1.13 -14.30 -12.69
CA ASP A 199 1.24 -15.68 -12.18
C ASP A 199 0.07 -16.55 -12.67
N ILE A 200 -1.14 -15.97 -12.81
CA ILE A 200 -2.27 -16.68 -13.42
C ILE A 200 -1.96 -17.06 -14.86
N VAL A 201 -1.47 -16.12 -15.68
CA VAL A 201 -1.05 -16.42 -17.07
C VAL A 201 0.02 -17.51 -17.10
N ARG A 202 1.03 -17.43 -16.22
CA ARG A 202 2.08 -18.44 -16.10
C ARG A 202 1.50 -19.83 -15.82
N ARG A 203 0.58 -19.94 -14.86
CA ARG A 203 -0.05 -21.23 -14.47
C ARG A 203 -0.87 -21.83 -15.61
N VAL A 204 -1.60 -20.99 -16.37
CA VAL A 204 -2.32 -21.43 -17.57
C VAL A 204 -1.36 -22.00 -18.61
N LEU A 205 -0.29 -21.26 -18.94
CA LEU A 205 0.69 -21.67 -19.93
C LEU A 205 1.41 -22.96 -19.54
N LEU A 206 1.79 -23.13 -18.27
CA LEU A 206 2.40 -24.37 -17.78
C LEU A 206 1.47 -25.56 -17.98
N LYS A 207 0.17 -25.41 -17.65
CA LYS A 207 -0.81 -26.48 -17.83
C LYS A 207 -1.02 -26.82 -19.32
N MET A 208 -0.95 -25.84 -20.22
CA MET A 208 -1.04 -26.08 -21.66
C MET A 208 0.16 -26.88 -22.19
N VAL A 209 1.37 -26.52 -21.76
CA VAL A 209 2.60 -27.24 -22.12
C VAL A 209 2.60 -28.67 -21.58
N GLU A 210 2.19 -28.87 -20.33
CA GLU A 210 2.09 -30.21 -19.72
C GLU A 210 1.10 -31.10 -20.47
N LYS A 211 -0.03 -30.55 -20.92
CA LYS A 211 -1.04 -31.31 -21.66
C LYS A 211 -0.67 -31.59 -23.11
N ASN A 212 0.05 -30.70 -23.78
CA ASN A 212 0.33 -30.78 -25.22
C ASN A 212 1.76 -30.33 -25.56
N CYS A 213 2.76 -30.98 -24.98
CA CYS A 213 4.18 -30.66 -25.19
C CYS A 213 4.61 -30.75 -26.67
N SER A 214 3.92 -31.54 -27.50
CA SER A 214 4.17 -31.65 -28.94
C SER A 214 3.81 -30.37 -29.72
N ILE A 215 2.86 -29.57 -29.21
CA ILE A 215 2.40 -28.32 -29.83
C ILE A 215 3.18 -27.13 -29.25
N TRP A 216 3.37 -27.12 -27.92
CA TRP A 216 3.92 -25.97 -27.20
C TRP A 216 5.43 -26.06 -26.92
N GLY A 217 6.06 -27.16 -27.29
CA GLY A 217 7.47 -27.43 -26.99
C GLY A 217 7.71 -27.77 -25.52
N HIS A 218 8.98 -27.86 -25.12
CA HIS A 218 9.36 -28.14 -23.73
C HIS A 218 9.18 -26.92 -22.83
N CYS A 219 8.72 -27.17 -21.59
CA CYS A 219 8.58 -26.13 -20.57
C CYS A 219 9.94 -25.47 -20.29
N PRO A 220 10.09 -24.15 -20.51
CA PRO A 220 11.29 -23.44 -20.11
C PRO A 220 11.48 -23.52 -18.60
N SER A 221 12.69 -23.79 -18.13
CA SER A 221 13.00 -23.82 -16.69
C SER A 221 12.63 -22.51 -15.98
N LYS A 222 12.75 -21.37 -16.68
CA LYS A 222 12.35 -20.05 -16.20
C LYS A 222 10.83 -19.92 -15.96
N ALA A 223 9.98 -20.58 -16.74
CA ALA A 223 8.52 -20.51 -16.57
C ALA A 223 8.03 -21.19 -15.27
N LYS A 224 8.89 -22.01 -14.64
CA LYS A 224 8.64 -22.60 -13.32
C LYS A 224 8.89 -21.62 -12.18
N ASN A 225 9.57 -20.51 -12.44
CA ASN A 225 9.79 -19.46 -11.46
C ASN A 225 8.63 -18.46 -11.49
N THR A 226 7.98 -18.25 -10.34
CA THR A 226 6.85 -17.33 -10.14
C THR A 226 7.21 -15.87 -10.42
N ILE A 227 8.50 -15.51 -10.39
CA ILE A 227 8.97 -14.12 -10.59
C ILE A 227 9.02 -13.74 -12.08
N CYS A 228 9.02 -14.71 -13.01
CA CYS A 228 9.28 -14.45 -14.43
C CYS A 228 8.20 -13.65 -15.18
N PHE A 229 7.03 -13.43 -14.58
CA PHE A 229 5.91 -12.70 -15.19
C PHE A 229 5.52 -11.43 -14.42
N LYS A 230 6.37 -10.94 -13.51
CA LYS A 230 6.09 -9.73 -12.71
C LYS A 230 6.29 -8.40 -13.44
N ASN A 231 6.94 -8.40 -14.61
CA ASN A 231 7.31 -7.18 -15.34
C ASN A 231 6.65 -7.15 -16.73
N PHE A 232 5.32 -7.15 -16.77
CA PHE A 232 4.56 -6.73 -17.95
C PHE A 232 3.84 -5.42 -17.66
#